data_AF-A0A5C5V9Y4-F1
#
_entry.id   AF-A0A5C5V9Y4-F1
#
_cell.length_a   1.000
_cell.length_b   1.000
_cell.length_c   1.000
_cell.angle_alpha   90.00
_cell.angle_beta   90.00
_cell.angle_gamma   90.00
#
_symmetry.space_group_name_H-M   'P 1'
#
loop_
_entity.id
_entity.type
_entity.pdbx_description
1 polymer ?
#
loop_
_entity_poly.entity_id
_entity_poly.type
_entity_poly.pdbx_seq_one_letter_code
_entity_poly.pdbx_strand_id
1 'polypeptide(L)'
;MIRVDSPPVQTAFALALLAALPFGCRPSAEPPSLNVEAVAADQFDADSATWSKQAEVTPADQKLLGRFFQSHPAWTDSTELEGTPVVYTHEDRRRFYWIRPAQDEPIWTCIHFEKKRFRVSHGAGPLDSAAH
;
A
#
# COMPACT_ATOMS: atom_id res chain seq x y z
N MET A 1 41.84 -61.73 32.40
CA MET A 1 41.16 -61.80 33.70
C MET A 1 39.92 -60.92 33.59
N ILE A 2 38.77 -61.50 33.22
CA ILE A 2 37.55 -60.76 32.87
C ILE A 2 36.53 -61.07 33.96
N ARG A 3 36.06 -60.03 34.64
CA ARG A 3 35.07 -60.12 35.71
C ARG A 3 33.68 -60.23 35.08
N VAL A 4 32.98 -61.31 35.40
CA VAL A 4 31.55 -61.51 35.10
C VAL A 4 30.78 -60.94 36.28
N ASP A 5 29.89 -60.00 36.02
CA ASP A 5 28.85 -59.60 36.96
C ASP A 5 27.53 -59.46 36.18
N SER A 6 26.51 -60.16 36.66
CA SER A 6 25.18 -60.29 36.05
C SER A 6 24.14 -59.71 37.03
N PRO A 7 22.94 -59.35 36.53
CA PRO A 7 22.09 -58.24 37.01
C PRO A 7 21.15 -58.71 38.13
N PRO A 8 20.27 -57.86 38.71
CA PRO A 8 18.95 -57.68 38.09
C PRO A 8 18.25 -56.34 38.43
N VAL A 9 17.00 -56.24 37.95
CA VAL A 9 15.88 -55.48 38.51
C VAL A 9 15.59 -54.13 37.86
N GLN A 10 14.56 -54.18 37.00
CA GLN A 10 13.37 -53.31 36.94
C GLN A 10 13.67 -51.80 36.85
N THR A 11 13.10 -51.07 35.89
CA THR A 11 11.72 -50.58 36.06
C THR A 11 11.27 -49.89 34.78
N ALA A 12 10.06 -50.27 34.34
CA ALA A 12 9.06 -49.51 33.60
C ALA A 12 9.45 -48.68 32.36
N PHE A 13 8.84 -49.09 31.25
CA PHE A 13 8.30 -48.22 30.22
C PHE A 13 7.80 -46.87 30.77
N ALA A 14 8.34 -45.77 30.23
CA ALA A 14 7.66 -44.48 30.24
C ALA A 14 7.77 -43.87 28.84
N LEU A 15 6.74 -44.12 28.03
CA LEU A 15 6.42 -43.32 26.84
C LEU A 15 6.17 -41.88 27.28
N ALA A 16 7.14 -41.00 27.06
CA ALA A 16 6.95 -39.56 27.24
C ALA A 16 6.22 -38.99 26.03
N LEU A 17 5.01 -38.50 26.30
CA LEU A 17 4.05 -37.89 25.40
C LEU A 17 4.63 -36.83 24.45
N LEU A 18 4.06 -36.82 23.24
CA LEU A 18 4.07 -35.71 22.29
C LEU A 18 3.75 -34.38 22.99
N ALA A 19 4.71 -33.46 22.98
CA ALA A 19 4.42 -32.05 23.18
C ALA A 19 3.77 -31.50 21.90
N ALA A 20 2.44 -31.45 21.90
CA ALA A 20 1.68 -30.67 20.92
C ALA A 20 2.01 -29.19 21.13
N LEU A 21 2.82 -28.62 20.23
CA LEU A 21 2.94 -27.17 20.08
C LEU A 21 1.54 -26.63 19.77
N PRO A 22 0.93 -25.76 20.61
CA PRO A 22 -0.20 -25.01 20.13
C PRO A 22 0.33 -24.13 19.00
N PHE A 23 -0.06 -24.48 17.78
CA PHE A 23 -0.01 -23.62 16.62
C PHE A 23 -0.42 -22.23 17.09
N GLY A 24 0.54 -21.30 17.05
CA GLY A 24 0.25 -19.90 17.30
C GLY A 24 -0.88 -19.51 16.38
N CYS A 25 -2.03 -19.15 16.96
CA CYS A 25 -2.98 -18.29 16.27
C CYS A 25 -2.20 -17.04 15.91
N ARG A 26 -1.63 -17.01 14.69
CA ARG A 26 -1.16 -15.78 14.09
C ARG A 26 -2.43 -14.94 13.95
N PRO A 27 -2.59 -13.84 14.70
CA PRO A 27 -3.72 -12.95 14.46
C PRO A 27 -3.62 -12.60 12.98
N SER A 28 -4.70 -12.89 12.25
CA SER A 28 -4.85 -12.43 10.88
C SER A 28 -4.74 -10.91 10.97
N ALA A 29 -3.60 -10.36 10.54
CA ALA A 29 -3.41 -8.93 10.49
C ALA A 29 -4.50 -8.44 9.54
N GLU A 30 -5.53 -7.80 10.10
CA GLU A 30 -6.53 -7.10 9.30
C GLU A 30 -5.76 -6.13 8.39
N PRO A 31 -6.04 -6.11 7.07
CA PRO A 31 -5.40 -5.14 6.21
C PRO A 31 -5.68 -3.75 6.78
N PRO A 32 -4.66 -2.88 6.90
CA PRO A 32 -4.88 -1.55 7.47
C PRO A 32 -6.00 -0.85 6.70
N SER A 33 -7.05 -0.47 7.42
CA SER A 33 -8.18 0.25 6.84
C SER A 33 -7.74 1.69 6.58
N LEU A 34 -7.67 2.07 5.30
CA LEU A 34 -7.29 3.41 4.90
C LEU A 34 -8.51 4.32 4.84
N ASN A 35 -8.53 5.36 5.67
CA ASN A 35 -9.45 6.47 5.47
C ASN A 35 -8.84 7.47 4.49
N VAL A 36 -9.19 7.35 3.20
CA VAL A 36 -8.71 8.25 2.13
C VAL A 36 -9.04 9.71 2.42
N GLU A 37 -10.18 10.01 3.06
CA GLU A 37 -10.56 11.38 3.40
C GLU A 37 -9.66 12.00 4.47
N ALA A 38 -9.15 11.18 5.41
CA ALA A 38 -8.19 11.63 6.41
C ALA A 38 -6.78 11.86 5.82
N VAL A 39 -6.48 11.25 4.67
CA VAL A 39 -5.16 11.34 4.00
C VAL A 39 -5.16 12.41 2.90
N ALA A 40 -6.29 12.63 2.24
CA ALA A 40 -6.44 13.56 1.13
C ALA A 40 -7.21 14.82 1.54
N ALA A 41 -6.45 15.84 1.98
CA ALA A 41 -6.96 17.16 2.37
C ALA A 41 -7.73 17.84 1.23
N ASP A 42 -8.75 18.63 1.53
CA ASP A 42 -9.55 19.30 0.48
C ASP A 42 -8.73 20.29 -0.34
N GLN A 43 -7.73 20.92 0.28
CA GLN A 43 -6.77 21.80 -0.38
C GLN A 43 -5.39 21.64 0.24
N PHE A 44 -4.36 21.86 -0.57
CA PHE A 44 -2.97 21.94 -0.11
C PHE A 44 -2.14 22.81 -1.05
N ASP A 45 -1.03 23.35 -0.55
CA ASP A 45 -0.07 24.14 -1.33
C ASP A 45 1.13 23.27 -1.74
N ALA A 46 1.42 23.23 -3.03
CA ALA A 46 2.60 22.54 -3.58
C ALA A 46 2.99 23.13 -4.94
N ASP A 47 4.28 23.12 -5.29
CA ASP A 47 4.80 23.72 -6.53
C ASP A 47 4.36 25.18 -6.74
N SER A 48 4.33 25.98 -5.66
CA SER A 48 3.84 27.37 -5.67
C SER A 48 2.39 27.52 -6.18
N ALA A 49 1.57 26.47 -6.04
CA ALA A 49 0.18 26.43 -6.43
C ALA A 49 -0.70 25.87 -5.31
N THR A 50 -1.88 26.46 -5.13
CA THR A 50 -2.93 25.90 -4.29
C THR A 50 -3.74 24.91 -5.11
N TRP A 51 -3.74 23.66 -4.68
CA TRP A 51 -4.44 22.55 -5.30
C TRP A 51 -5.78 22.32 -4.61
N SER A 52 -6.84 22.15 -5.39
CA SER A 52 -8.17 21.89 -4.85
C SER A 52 -8.70 20.52 -5.26
N LYS A 53 -9.08 19.72 -4.27
CA LYS A 53 -9.70 18.41 -4.45
C LYS A 53 -11.01 18.56 -5.20
N GLN A 54 -11.25 17.69 -6.17
CA GLN A 54 -12.52 17.62 -6.88
C GLN A 54 -13.44 16.62 -6.20
N ALA A 55 -14.75 16.92 -6.19
CA ALA A 55 -15.76 16.03 -5.64
C ALA A 55 -15.88 14.72 -6.43
N GLU A 56 -15.62 14.76 -7.74
CA GLU A 56 -15.75 13.62 -8.64
C GLU A 56 -14.73 13.66 -9.78
N VAL A 57 -14.45 12.49 -10.36
CA VAL A 57 -13.66 12.35 -11.58
C VAL A 57 -14.54 12.68 -12.79
N THR A 58 -14.16 13.71 -13.56
CA THR A 58 -14.96 14.14 -14.71
C THR A 58 -14.63 13.35 -15.98
N PRO A 59 -15.49 13.40 -17.04
CA PRO A 59 -15.15 12.83 -18.34
C PRO A 59 -13.88 13.43 -18.98
N ALA A 60 -13.56 14.69 -18.68
CA ALA A 60 -12.33 15.34 -19.15
C ALA A 60 -11.09 14.72 -18.49
N ASP A 61 -11.18 14.41 -17.20
CA ASP A 61 -10.14 13.71 -16.44
C ASP A 61 -9.92 12.29 -16.97
N GLN A 62 -11.00 11.54 -17.21
CA GLN A 62 -10.93 10.21 -17.81
C GLN A 62 -10.25 10.26 -19.20
N LYS A 63 -10.57 11.27 -20.01
CA LYS A 63 -9.91 11.46 -21.32
C LYS A 63 -8.41 11.76 -21.17
N LEU A 64 -8.01 12.54 -20.15
CA LEU A 64 -6.60 12.80 -19.86
C LEU A 64 -5.89 11.52 -19.41
N LEU A 65 -6.47 10.75 -18.49
CA LEU A 65 -5.93 9.47 -18.04
C LEU A 65 -5.84 8.46 -19.19
N GLY A 66 -6.84 8.39 -20.07
CA GLY A 66 -6.79 7.56 -21.27
C GLY A 66 -5.59 7.89 -22.16
N ARG A 67 -5.28 9.19 -22.34
CA ARG A 67 -4.07 9.62 -23.07
C ARG A 67 -2.79 9.24 -22.33
N PHE A 68 -2.78 9.30 -21.00
CA PHE A 68 -1.65 8.84 -20.21
C PHE A 68 -1.37 7.35 -20.45
N PHE A 69 -2.36 6.48 -20.29
CA PHE A 69 -2.19 5.03 -20.46
C PHE A 69 -1.82 4.65 -21.90
N GLN A 70 -2.37 5.33 -22.90
CA GLN A 70 -1.97 5.14 -24.31
C GLN A 70 -0.50 5.49 -24.57
N SER A 71 0.01 6.54 -23.91
CA SER A 71 1.40 6.98 -24.08
C SER A 71 2.39 6.25 -23.16
N HIS A 72 1.90 5.60 -22.10
CA HIS A 72 2.72 4.84 -21.14
C HIS A 72 2.12 3.45 -20.91
N PRO A 73 2.19 2.53 -21.90
CA PRO A 73 1.52 1.23 -21.81
C PRO A 73 1.91 0.39 -20.59
N ALA A 74 3.12 0.58 -20.07
CA ALA A 74 3.63 -0.08 -18.86
C ALA A 74 2.78 0.16 -17.60
N TRP A 75 1.93 1.19 -17.59
CA TRP A 75 1.07 1.51 -16.45
C TRP A 75 -0.34 0.93 -16.57
N THR A 76 -0.71 0.36 -17.72
CA THR A 76 -2.08 -0.14 -17.98
C THR A 76 -2.50 -1.23 -16.99
N ASP A 77 -1.57 -2.13 -16.66
CA ASP A 77 -1.81 -3.26 -15.75
C ASP A 77 -1.17 -3.03 -14.37
N SER A 78 -0.86 -1.78 -14.03
CA SER A 78 -0.22 -1.45 -12.76
C SER A 78 -1.23 -1.55 -11.60
N THR A 79 -0.90 -2.36 -10.60
CA THR A 79 -1.66 -2.43 -9.34
C THR A 79 -1.52 -1.18 -8.48
N GLU A 80 -0.61 -0.26 -8.85
CA GLU A 80 -0.49 1.04 -8.19
C GLU A 80 -1.61 2.00 -8.57
N LEU A 81 -2.22 1.81 -9.74
CA LEU A 81 -3.26 2.68 -10.30
C LEU A 81 -4.64 2.00 -10.27
N GLU A 82 -4.85 1.11 -9.31
CA GLU A 82 -6.10 0.38 -9.14
C GLU A 82 -7.15 1.23 -8.38
N GLY A 83 -8.35 1.31 -8.95
CA GLY A 83 -9.47 2.06 -8.37
C GLY A 83 -9.60 3.50 -8.89
N THR A 84 -10.45 4.28 -8.23
CA THR A 84 -10.74 5.66 -8.61
C THR A 84 -9.72 6.62 -7.98
N PRO A 85 -9.02 7.46 -8.77
CA PRO A 85 -8.07 8.40 -8.21
C PRO A 85 -8.77 9.55 -7.48
N VAL A 86 -8.08 10.10 -6.49
CA VAL A 86 -8.38 11.44 -5.97
C VAL A 86 -7.82 12.48 -6.95
N VAL A 87 -8.65 13.44 -7.37
CA VAL A 87 -8.28 14.44 -8.37
C VAL A 87 -8.07 15.79 -7.70
N TYR A 88 -6.95 16.43 -8.01
CA TYR A 88 -6.69 17.81 -7.65
C TYR A 88 -6.51 18.67 -8.90
N THR A 89 -6.97 19.92 -8.81
CA THR A 89 -6.89 20.90 -9.89
C THR A 89 -6.22 22.18 -9.42
N HIS A 90 -5.52 22.81 -10.36
CA HIS A 90 -5.05 24.18 -10.25
C HIS A 90 -5.00 24.73 -11.67
N GLU A 91 -5.91 25.65 -12.01
CA GLU A 91 -6.09 26.12 -13.39
C GLU A 91 -6.23 24.93 -14.38
N ASP A 92 -5.37 24.90 -15.40
CA ASP A 92 -5.30 23.84 -16.43
C ASP A 92 -4.47 22.61 -16.00
N ARG A 93 -3.92 22.61 -14.79
CA ARG A 93 -3.11 21.50 -14.26
C ARG A 93 -4.00 20.47 -13.56
N ARG A 94 -3.57 19.22 -13.62
CA ARG A 94 -4.25 18.10 -12.96
C ARG A 94 -3.24 17.22 -12.23
N ARG A 95 -3.62 16.76 -11.04
CA ARG A 95 -2.93 15.67 -10.33
C ARG A 95 -3.94 14.58 -9.99
N PHE A 96 -3.59 13.35 -10.30
CA PHE A 96 -4.39 12.15 -10.05
C PHE A 96 -3.63 11.27 -9.06
N TYR A 97 -4.20 11.04 -7.89
CA TYR A 97 -3.56 10.27 -6.82
C TYR A 97 -4.29 8.95 -6.59
N TRP A 98 -3.56 7.86 -6.68
CA TRP A 98 -3.98 6.57 -6.14
C TRP A 98 -3.29 6.37 -4.81
N ILE A 99 -4.09 6.23 -3.76
CA ILE A 99 -3.63 6.14 -2.37
C ILE A 99 -3.94 4.73 -1.88
N ARG A 100 -2.94 4.05 -1.32
CA ARG A 100 -3.07 2.67 -0.83
C ARG A 100 -2.61 2.59 0.62
N PRO A 101 -3.22 1.69 1.42
CA PRO A 101 -2.73 1.40 2.75
C PRO A 101 -1.32 0.78 2.68
N ALA A 102 -0.45 1.15 3.62
CA ALA A 102 0.83 0.48 3.87
C ALA A 102 1.02 0.30 5.39
N GLN A 103 2.08 -0.41 5.81
CA GLN A 103 2.27 -0.77 7.22
C GLN A 103 2.52 0.43 8.13
N ASP A 104 3.32 1.40 7.67
CA ASP A 104 3.71 2.56 8.47
C ASP A 104 2.83 3.78 8.18
N GLU A 105 2.73 4.13 6.89
CA GLU A 105 1.96 5.29 6.42
C GLU A 105 1.37 4.99 5.03
N PRO A 106 0.27 5.67 4.63
CA PRO A 106 -0.28 5.48 3.29
C PRO A 106 0.76 5.80 2.23
N ILE A 107 0.81 4.98 1.18
CA ILE A 107 1.63 5.27 0.00
C ILE A 107 0.74 5.78 -1.12
N TRP A 108 1.28 6.64 -1.96
CA TRP A 108 0.57 7.19 -3.10
C TRP A 108 1.40 7.20 -4.37
N THR A 109 0.72 6.98 -5.48
CA THR A 109 1.25 7.18 -6.83
C THR A 109 0.48 8.32 -7.47
N CYS A 110 1.20 9.31 -7.99
CA CYS A 110 0.64 10.52 -8.58
C CYS A 110 0.97 10.64 -10.07
N ILE A 111 -0.06 10.81 -10.90
CA ILE A 111 0.08 11.27 -12.27
C ILE A 111 -0.19 12.78 -12.31
N HIS A 112 0.83 13.56 -12.65
CA HIS A 112 0.74 15.00 -12.80
C HIS A 112 0.70 15.36 -14.29
N PHE A 113 -0.37 16.04 -14.71
CA PHE A 113 -0.51 16.63 -16.02
C PHE A 113 -0.35 18.15 -15.97
N GLU A 114 0.64 18.67 -16.69
CA GLU A 114 0.91 20.09 -16.82
C GLU A 114 1.55 20.36 -18.19
N LYS A 115 1.22 21.49 -18.82
CA LYS A 115 1.85 21.94 -20.09
C LYS A 115 1.88 20.83 -21.15
N LYS A 116 0.76 20.09 -21.25
CA LYS A 116 0.54 18.96 -22.17
C LYS A 116 1.48 17.76 -21.96
N ARG A 117 2.13 17.65 -20.82
CA ARG A 117 3.04 16.55 -20.46
C ARG A 117 2.55 15.84 -19.21
N PHE A 118 2.85 14.55 -19.13
CA PHE A 118 2.61 13.73 -17.94
C PHE A 118 3.93 13.50 -17.21
N ARG A 119 3.85 13.46 -15.88
CA ARG A 119 4.92 13.00 -14.99
C ARG A 119 4.31 12.06 -13.97
N VAL A 120 5.04 11.02 -13.61
CA VAL A 120 4.67 10.12 -12.51
C VAL A 120 5.60 10.38 -11.34
N SER A 121 5.04 10.40 -10.14
CA SER A 121 5.78 10.54 -8.89
C SER A 121 5.16 9.63 -7.85
N HIS A 122 5.93 9.30 -6.82
CA HIS A 122 5.52 8.43 -5.72
C HIS A 122 5.84 9.14 -4.42
N GLY A 123 5.10 8.80 -3.38
CA GLY A 123 5.42 9.23 -2.03
C GLY A 123 4.64 8.45 -1.00
N ALA A 124 4.80 8.90 0.23
CA ALA A 124 4.22 8.28 1.40
C ALA A 124 3.75 9.38 2.36
N GLY A 125 2.80 9.04 3.22
CA GLY A 125 2.18 9.96 4.16
C GLY A 125 0.99 10.76 3.56
N PRO A 126 0.50 11.77 4.31
CA PRO A 126 -0.63 12.61 3.92
C PRO A 126 -0.38 13.45 2.65
N LEU A 127 -1.45 13.79 1.93
CA LEU A 127 -1.44 14.72 0.79
C LEU A 127 -1.68 16.18 1.22
N ASP A 128 -1.20 16.57 2.40
CA ASP A 128 -1.29 17.94 2.92
C ASP A 128 -0.05 18.80 2.59
N SER A 129 0.99 18.14 2.09
CA SER A 129 2.32 18.72 1.90
C SER A 129 3.05 18.13 0.70
N ALA A 130 2.36 17.34 -0.13
CA ALA A 130 2.93 16.38 -1.08
C ALA A 130 4.20 16.91 -1.81
N ALA A 131 5.30 16.48 -1.20
CA ALA A 131 6.73 16.66 -1.42
C ALA A 131 7.20 17.40 -2.68
N HIS A 132 8.12 18.34 -2.43
CA HIS A 132 9.10 18.88 -3.38
C HIS A 132 9.98 17.78 -4.01
#